data_AF-A0A438W2L9-F1
#
_entry.id   AF-A0A438W2L9-F1
#
_cell.length_a   1.000
_cell.length_b   1.000
_cell.length_c   1.000
_cell.angle_alpha   90.00
_cell.angle_beta   90.00
_cell.angle_gamma   90.00
#
_symmetry.space_group_name_H-M   'P 1'
#
loop_
_entity.id
_entity.type
_entity.pdbx_description
1 polymer ?
#
loop_
_entity_poly.entity_id
_entity_poly.type
_entity_poly.pdbx_seq_one_letter_code
_entity_poly.pdbx_strand_id
1 'polypeptide(L)'
;EAAYDNEGTKLVMKYDILNEEQYQNISRRYEDRGFVAQMGGEAIKDLLEEIDLITLLQSLKEEVKDTNSDAKKKKLIKRLKVVESFLNSGNRPEWMMLTVLPVLP
;
A
#
# COMPACT_ATOMS: atom_id res chain seq x y z
N GLU A 1 -14.09 -7.10 -8.42
CA GLU A 1 -14.19 -7.15 -6.94
C GLU A 1 -14.25 -8.61 -6.50
N ALA A 2 -13.41 -8.99 -5.53
CA ALA A 2 -13.33 -10.35 -5.00
C ALA A 2 -13.81 -10.36 -3.55
N ALA A 3 -14.32 -11.50 -3.08
CA ALA A 3 -14.84 -11.65 -1.71
C ALA A 3 -14.28 -12.90 -1.03
N TYR A 4 -14.14 -12.84 0.30
CA TYR A 4 -13.72 -13.98 1.12
C TYR A 4 -14.80 -15.06 1.19
N ASP A 5 -16.06 -14.66 1.30
CA ASP A 5 -17.23 -15.54 1.41
C ASP A 5 -17.88 -15.82 0.06
N ASN A 6 -18.77 -16.81 0.00
CA ASN A 6 -19.54 -17.13 -1.21
C ASN A 6 -20.73 -16.17 -1.41
N GLU A 7 -21.17 -15.52 -0.33
CA GLU A 7 -22.30 -14.59 -0.32
C GLU A 7 -21.92 -13.19 -0.83
N GLY A 8 -20.62 -12.90 -0.97
CA GLY A 8 -20.12 -11.63 -1.50
C GLY A 8 -20.16 -10.48 -0.50
N THR A 9 -20.41 -10.77 0.78
CA THR A 9 -20.54 -9.78 1.85
C THR A 9 -19.21 -9.25 2.34
N LYS A 10 -18.17 -10.09 2.39
CA LYS A 10 -16.84 -9.69 2.86
C LYS A 10 -15.89 -9.50 1.70
N LEU A 11 -15.79 -8.27 1.19
CA LEU A 11 -14.91 -7.92 0.09
C LEU A 11 -13.43 -7.97 0.50
N VAL A 12 -12.59 -8.35 -0.46
CA VAL A 12 -11.13 -8.28 -0.37
C VAL A 12 -10.71 -6.86 -0.71
N MET A 13 -10.01 -6.21 0.22
CA MET A 13 -9.57 -4.83 0.07
C MET A 13 -8.11 -4.76 -0.39
N LYS A 14 -7.74 -3.64 -1.02
CA LYS A 14 -6.33 -3.35 -1.29
C LYS A 14 -5.56 -3.32 0.04
N TYR A 15 -4.38 -3.94 0.07
CA TYR A 15 -3.53 -4.19 1.24
C TYR A 15 -3.97 -5.33 2.18
N ASP A 16 -5.03 -6.08 1.84
CA ASP A 16 -5.34 -7.31 2.57
C ASP A 16 -4.23 -8.35 2.40
N ILE A 17 -3.88 -9.01 3.50
CA ILE A 17 -2.91 -10.10 3.50
C ILE A 17 -3.68 -11.41 3.46
N LEU A 18 -3.43 -12.20 2.42
CA LEU A 18 -4.04 -13.50 2.22
C LEU A 18 -3.05 -14.60 2.60
N ASN A 19 -3.53 -15.63 3.29
CA ASN A 19 -2.80 -16.88 3.38
C ASN A 19 -3.01 -17.73 2.11
N GLU A 20 -2.24 -18.81 1.96
CA GLU A 20 -2.28 -19.65 0.76
C GLU A 20 -3.68 -20.20 0.48
N GLU A 21 -4.37 -20.74 1.49
CA GLU A 21 -5.70 -21.31 1.33
C GLU A 21 -6.73 -20.25 0.89
N GLN A 22 -6.68 -19.06 1.49
CA GLN A 22 -7.53 -17.94 1.12
C GLN A 22 -7.27 -17.50 -0.32
N TYR A 23 -6.00 -17.36 -0.71
CA TYR A 23 -5.61 -16.98 -2.06
C TYR A 23 -6.15 -18.00 -3.08
N GLN A 24 -5.91 -19.30 -2.86
CA GLN A 24 -6.38 -20.37 -3.75
C GLN A 24 -7.91 -20.35 -3.91
N ASN A 25 -8.65 -20.21 -2.80
CA ASN A 25 -10.11 -20.16 -2.81
C ASN A 25 -10.67 -18.93 -3.53
N ILE A 26 -10.02 -17.77 -3.39
CA ILE A 26 -10.44 -16.52 -4.03
C ILE A 26 -10.05 -16.53 -5.50
N SER A 27 -8.80 -16.88 -5.82
CA SER A 27 -8.28 -17.02 -7.18
C SER A 27 -9.17 -17.94 -8.01
N ARG A 28 -9.48 -19.15 -7.52
CA ARG A 28 -10.38 -20.08 -8.21
C ARG A 28 -11.76 -19.50 -8.55
N ARG A 29 -12.27 -18.55 -7.77
CA ARG A 29 -13.59 -17.93 -7.97
C ARG A 29 -13.56 -16.65 -8.80
N TYR A 30 -12.45 -15.93 -8.79
CA TYR A 30 -12.39 -14.54 -9.27
C TYR A 30 -11.22 -14.26 -10.24
N GLU A 31 -10.38 -15.23 -10.57
CA GLU A 31 -9.27 -15.08 -11.53
C GLU A 31 -9.77 -14.59 -12.89
N ASP A 32 -10.82 -15.22 -13.45
CA ASP A 32 -11.46 -14.80 -14.71
C ASP A 32 -12.10 -13.39 -14.63
N ARG A 33 -12.32 -12.88 -13.42
CA ARG A 33 -12.88 -11.54 -13.17
C ARG A 33 -11.78 -10.50 -12.91
N GLY A 34 -10.52 -10.84 -13.17
CA GLY A 34 -9.37 -9.93 -13.04
C GLY A 34 -8.89 -9.75 -11.59
N PHE A 35 -9.13 -10.72 -10.71
CA PHE A 35 -8.51 -10.69 -9.38
C PHE A 35 -7.00 -10.92 -9.50
N VAL A 36 -6.21 -9.98 -8.97
CA VAL A 36 -4.75 -10.05 -8.93
C VAL A 36 -4.30 -9.95 -7.49
N ALA A 37 -3.47 -10.88 -7.04
CA ALA A 37 -2.68 -10.75 -5.82
C ALA A 37 -1.25 -11.19 -6.10
N GLN A 38 -0.29 -10.49 -5.52
CA GLN A 38 1.13 -10.73 -5.69
C GLN A 38 1.77 -11.05 -4.34
N MET A 39 2.99 -11.59 -4.36
CA MET A 39 3.77 -11.89 -3.16
C MET A 39 5.23 -11.44 -3.33
N GLY A 40 5.98 -11.41 -2.23
CA GLY A 40 7.41 -11.10 -2.24
C GLY A 40 7.75 -9.62 -2.41
N GLY A 41 9.00 -9.34 -2.80
CA GLY A 41 9.52 -7.98 -2.93
C GLY A 41 8.90 -7.18 -4.08
N GLU A 42 8.52 -7.85 -5.16
CA GLU A 42 7.88 -7.22 -6.31
C GLU A 42 6.54 -6.58 -5.93
N ALA A 43 5.71 -7.30 -5.15
CA ALA A 43 4.45 -6.76 -4.65
C ALA A 43 4.63 -5.47 -3.84
N ILE A 44 5.68 -5.38 -3.01
CA ILE A 44 5.97 -4.18 -2.24
C ILE A 44 6.46 -3.04 -3.14
N LYS A 45 7.30 -3.36 -4.14
CA LYS A 45 7.77 -2.37 -5.11
C LYS A 45 6.59 -1.75 -5.87
N ASP A 46 5.68 -2.58 -6.37
CA ASP A 46 4.51 -2.13 -7.14
C ASP A 46 3.59 -1.26 -6.26
N LEU A 47 3.34 -1.68 -5.01
CA LEU A 47 2.57 -0.88 -4.06
C LEU A 47 3.23 0.47 -3.74
N LEU A 48 4.56 0.55 -3.69
CA LEU A 48 5.29 1.80 -3.45
C LEU A 48 5.26 2.72 -4.68
N GLU A 49 5.31 2.16 -5.88
CA GLU A 49 5.27 2.89 -7.15
C GLU A 49 3.90 3.54 -7.40
N GLU A 50 2.82 2.90 -6.95
CA GLU A 50 1.45 3.43 -7.05
C GLU A 50 1.14 4.59 -6.08
N ILE A 51 2.06 4.92 -5.15
CA ILE A 51 1.82 5.97 -4.15
C ILE A 51 1.96 7.36 -4.80
N ASP A 52 0.84 8.04 -4.95
CA ASP A 52 0.83 9.49 -5.22
C ASP A 52 1.12 10.27 -3.92
N LEU A 53 2.36 10.71 -3.78
CA LEU A 53 2.83 11.49 -2.64
C LEU A 53 2.13 12.86 -2.50
N ILE A 54 1.69 13.47 -3.59
CA ILE A 54 1.01 14.79 -3.56
C ILE A 54 -0.39 14.64 -2.98
N THR A 55 -1.15 13.67 -3.49
CA THR A 55 -2.49 13.34 -2.98
C THR A 55 -2.42 12.85 -1.53
N LEU A 56 -1.41 12.02 -1.20
CA LEU A 56 -1.20 11.57 0.17
C LEU A 56 -0.84 12.71 1.12
N LEU A 57 -0.06 13.70 0.68
CA LEU A 57 0.26 14.88 1.49
C LEU A 57 -1.00 15.68 1.85
N GLN A 58 -1.87 15.92 0.88
CA GLN A 58 -3.10 16.69 1.08
C GLN A 58 -4.04 15.99 2.06
N SER A 59 -4.33 14.70 1.82
CA SER A 59 -5.17 13.89 2.71
C SER A 59 -4.63 13.83 4.15
N LEU A 60 -3.31 13.65 4.34
CA LEU A 60 -2.72 13.64 5.68
C LEU A 60 -2.81 15.01 6.37
N LYS A 61 -2.70 16.13 5.64
CA LYS A 61 -2.87 17.48 6.22
C LYS A 61 -4.31 17.72 6.69
N GLU A 62 -5.29 17.21 5.98
CA GLU A 62 -6.70 17.27 6.37
C GLU A 62 -6.95 16.38 7.59
N GLU A 63 -6.51 15.13 7.56
CA GLU A 63 -6.72 14.17 8.65
C GLU A 63 -6.08 14.64 9.96
N VAL A 64 -4.91 15.30 9.91
CA VAL A 64 -4.26 15.91 11.10
C VAL A 64 -5.07 17.06 11.69
N LYS A 65 -5.78 17.83 10.86
CA LYS A 65 -6.63 18.94 11.32
C LYS A 65 -7.91 18.42 11.98
N ASP A 66 -8.52 17.40 11.39
CA ASP A 66 -9.81 16.85 11.85
C ASP A 66 -9.65 15.89 13.05
N THR A 67 -8.44 15.38 13.29
CA THR A 67 -8.17 14.46 14.39
C THR A 67 -8.00 15.18 15.73
N ASN A 68 -8.93 14.92 16.66
CA ASN A 68 -8.88 15.40 18.05
C ASN A 68 -8.06 14.51 18.99
N SER A 69 -7.78 13.26 18.63
CA SER A 69 -7.02 12.33 19.46
C SER A 69 -5.51 12.55 19.33
N ASP A 70 -4.84 12.91 20.43
CA ASP A 70 -3.40 13.15 20.45
C ASP A 70 -2.56 11.96 19.96
N ALA A 71 -2.95 10.74 20.32
CA ALA A 71 -2.24 9.54 19.91
C ALA A 71 -2.29 9.33 18.38
N LYS A 72 -3.48 9.50 17.79
CA LYS A 72 -3.67 9.42 16.33
C LYS A 72 -2.94 10.57 15.64
N LYS A 73 -3.06 11.78 16.17
CA LYS A 73 -2.41 12.98 15.63
C LYS A 73 -0.88 12.85 15.58
N LYS A 74 -0.25 12.32 16.64
CA LYS A 74 1.18 12.02 16.66
C LYS A 74 1.60 11.02 15.57
N LYS A 75 0.79 9.97 15.33
CA LYS A 75 1.05 8.98 14.27
C LYS A 75 0.96 9.62 12.88
N LEU A 76 -0.07 10.44 12.65
CA LEU A 76 -0.27 11.15 11.38
C LEU A 76 0.83 12.17 11.11
N ILE A 77 1.24 12.96 12.11
CA ILE A 77 2.34 13.93 11.97
C ILE A 77 3.65 13.24 11.58
N LYS A 78 3.97 12.09 12.18
CA LYS A 78 5.16 11.32 11.80
C LYS A 78 5.12 10.89 10.33
N ARG A 79 3.96 10.40 9.87
CA ARG A 79 3.77 10.00 8.47
C ARG A 79 3.86 11.19 7.52
N LEU A 80 3.23 12.32 7.87
CA LEU A 80 3.28 13.56 7.11
C LEU A 80 4.72 14.03 6.90
N LYS A 81 5.55 14.02 7.96
CA LYS A 81 6.96 14.41 7.87
C LYS A 81 7.76 13.55 6.89
N VAL A 82 7.47 12.25 6.83
CA VAL A 82 8.13 11.33 5.88
C VAL A 82 7.73 11.67 4.44
N VAL A 83 6.43 11.89 4.19
CA VAL A 83 5.93 12.26 2.86
C VAL A 83 6.52 13.60 2.39
N GLU A 84 6.57 14.61 3.25
CA GLU A 84 7.21 15.90 2.93
C GLU A 84 8.70 15.73 2.64
N SER A 85 9.40 14.84 3.35
CA SER A 85 10.82 14.55 3.09
C SER A 85 11.03 13.92 1.71
N PHE A 86 10.17 12.99 1.29
CA PHE A 86 10.23 12.41 -0.05
C PHE A 86 10.00 13.46 -1.14
N LEU A 87 8.94 14.28 -1.00
CA LEU A 87 8.64 15.35 -1.96
C LEU A 87 9.77 16.37 -2.08
N ASN A 88 10.36 16.79 -0.95
CA ASN A 88 11.44 17.78 -0.94
C ASN A 88 12.76 17.24 -1.50
N SER A 89 13.01 15.93 -1.35
CA SER A 89 14.23 15.30 -1.87
C SER A 89 14.13 14.90 -3.34
N GLY A 90 12.91 14.81 -3.90
CA GLY A 90 12.69 14.30 -5.25
C GLY A 90 12.91 12.78 -5.37
N ASN A 91 13.15 12.09 -4.26
CA ASN A 91 13.30 10.64 -4.24
C ASN A 91 11.93 9.97 -4.42
N ARG A 92 11.88 8.91 -5.22
CA ARG A 92 10.67 8.10 -5.36
C ARG A 92 10.66 6.95 -4.32
N PRO A 93 9.50 6.60 -3.73
CA PRO A 93 9.43 5.57 -2.68
C PRO A 93 9.94 4.19 -3.12
N GLU A 94 9.68 3.80 -4.37
CA GLU A 94 10.05 2.48 -4.90
C GLU A 94 11.57 2.29 -5.04
N TRP A 95 12.36 3.36 -5.00
CA TRP A 95 13.83 3.27 -5.02
C TRP A 95 14.43 2.57 -3.79
N MET A 96 13.64 2.39 -2.72
CA MET A 96 14.04 1.57 -1.59
C MET A 96 14.15 0.07 -1.94
N MET A 97 13.51 -0.36 -3.04
CA MET A 97 13.56 -1.74 -3.53
C MET A 97 14.64 -1.85 -4.61
N LEU A 98 15.76 -2.50 -4.27
CA LEU A 98 16.90 -2.66 -5.18
C LEU A 98 16.58 -3.63 -6.31
N THR A 99 16.55 -3.13 -7.55
CA THR A 99 16.43 -3.95 -8.77
C THR A 99 17.79 -4.33 -9.34
N VAL A 100 18.81 -3.50 -9.12
CA VAL A 100 20.19 -3.70 -9.56
C VAL A 100 21.12 -3.38 -8.39
N LEU A 101 21.96 -4.34 -8.00
CA LEU A 101 22.97 -4.15 -6.97
C LEU A 101 24.36 -4.03 -7.64
N PRO A 102 25.00 -2.85 -7.63
CA PRO A 102 26.33 -2.70 -8.20
C PRO A 102 27.37 -3.45 -7.36
N VAL A 103 28.37 -4.01 -8.03
CA VAL A 103 29.55 -4.59 -7.39
C VAL A 103 30.72 -3.62 -7.48
N LEU A 104 31.50 -3.51 -6.41
CA LEU A 104 32.76 -2.76 -6.45
C LEU A 104 33.73 -3.47 -7.42
N PRO A 105 34.61 -2.70 -8.10
CA PRO A 105 35.71 -3.27 -8.87
C PRO A 105 36.60 -4.20 -8.04
#